data_AF-A0A971Q653-F1
#
_entry.id   AF-A0A971Q653-F1
#
_cell.length_a   1.000
_cell.length_b   1.000
_cell.length_c   1.000
_cell.angle_alpha   90.00
_cell.angle_beta   90.00
_cell.angle_gamma   90.00
#
_symmetry.space_group_name_H-M   'P 1'
#
loop_
_entity.id
_entity.type
_entity.pdbx_description
1 polymer ?
#
loop_
_entity_poly.entity_id
_entity_poly.type
_entity_poly.pdbx_seq_one_letter_code
_entity_poly.pdbx_strand_id
1 'polypeptide(L)'
;MTKRELAILAFRLLAVWSAFYAVLRLDMVIGMWQVTRRSLVDEGMPIVVLSFLPLVLGLIVAWLIWSKAAALADRVGLAEPEPARGTPLTAETAMMVAFCAIGAYALILGLPRIGQTILHAVLIRDYAQMDTWYFTVREGAAALLQVGLGLWLLFGGRGLARFVHRVRTAGLPQDSHNP
;
A
#
# COMPACT_ATOMS: atom_id res chain seq x y z
N MET A 1 26.56 -1.52 2.38
CA MET A 1 25.18 -1.00 2.27
C MET A 1 24.51 -1.19 3.62
N THR A 2 24.06 -0.13 4.27
CA THR A 2 23.43 -0.22 5.60
C THR A 2 22.00 -0.79 5.49
N LYS A 3 21.48 -1.40 6.57
CA LYS A 3 20.09 -1.90 6.61
C LYS A 3 19.09 -0.77 6.30
N ARG A 4 19.41 0.44 6.77
CA ARG A 4 18.66 1.66 6.50
C ARG A 4 18.67 2.05 5.03
N GLU A 5 19.83 2.04 4.36
CA GLU A 5 19.92 2.30 2.91
C GLU A 5 19.08 1.33 2.10
N LEU A 6 19.09 0.04 2.46
CA LEU A 6 18.28 -0.97 1.78
C LEU A 6 16.78 -0.69 1.91
N ALA A 7 16.32 -0.32 3.11
CA ALA A 7 14.91 0.03 3.32
C ALA A 7 14.51 1.32 2.57
N ILE A 8 15.38 2.34 2.58
CA ILE A 8 15.14 3.56 1.79
C ILE A 8 15.04 3.23 0.30
N LEU A 9 15.93 2.38 -0.21
CA LEU A 9 15.89 1.93 -1.59
C LEU A 9 14.59 1.18 -1.90
N ALA A 10 14.16 0.28 -1.01
CA ALA A 10 12.91 -0.46 -1.17
C ALA A 10 11.69 0.48 -1.21
N PHE A 11 11.61 1.46 -0.30
CA PHE A 11 10.52 2.45 -0.31
C PHE A 11 10.55 3.34 -1.56
N ARG A 12 11.73 3.74 -2.04
CA ARG A 12 11.85 4.52 -3.28
C ARG A 12 11.44 3.72 -4.51
N LEU A 13 11.86 2.46 -4.60
CA LEU A 13 11.45 1.56 -5.68
C LEU A 13 9.92 1.38 -5.67
N LEU A 14 9.34 1.21 -4.48
CA LEU A 14 7.91 1.09 -4.30
C LEU A 14 7.16 2.37 -4.70
N ALA A 15 7.70 3.55 -4.39
CA ALA A 15 7.13 4.82 -4.82
C ALA A 15 7.13 4.97 -6.35
N VAL A 16 8.24 4.61 -7.01
CA VAL A 16 8.32 4.61 -8.48
C VAL A 16 7.29 3.65 -9.07
N TRP A 17 7.23 2.41 -8.58
CA TRP A 17 6.23 1.44 -8.99
C TRP A 17 4.80 1.96 -8.79
N SER A 18 4.51 2.60 -7.65
CA SER A 18 3.22 3.23 -7.36
C SER A 18 2.86 4.33 -8.35
N ALA A 19 3.83 5.16 -8.76
CA ALA A 19 3.62 6.19 -9.76
C ALA A 19 3.29 5.58 -11.12
N PHE A 20 4.02 4.55 -11.55
CA PHE A 20 3.69 3.78 -12.75
C PHE A 20 2.29 3.18 -12.67
N TYR A 21 1.95 2.57 -11.54
CA TYR A 21 0.62 1.98 -11.33
C TYR A 21 -0.50 3.04 -11.44
N ALA A 22 -0.29 4.23 -10.88
CA ALA A 22 -1.23 5.33 -11.03
C ALA A 22 -1.38 5.77 -12.48
N VAL A 23 -0.28 5.91 -13.23
CA VAL A 23 -0.31 6.26 -14.66
C VAL A 23 -1.03 5.20 -15.49
N LEU A 24 -0.88 3.91 -15.16
CA LEU A 24 -1.58 2.83 -15.86
C LEU A 24 -3.10 2.89 -15.68
N ARG A 25 -3.62 3.60 -14.67
CA ARG A 25 -5.05 3.83 -14.44
C ARG A 25 -5.64 4.98 -15.28
N LEU A 26 -4.82 5.64 -16.10
CA LEU A 26 -5.31 6.68 -17.01
C LEU A 26 -6.30 6.14 -18.04
N ASP A 27 -6.22 4.85 -18.37
CA ASP A 27 -7.16 4.16 -19.26
C ASP A 27 -8.62 4.33 -18.78
N MET A 28 -8.86 4.17 -17.49
CA MET A 28 -10.18 4.32 -16.87
C MET A 28 -10.69 5.76 -16.99
N VAL A 29 -9.82 6.74 -16.76
CA VAL A 29 -10.16 8.17 -16.87
C VAL A 29 -10.48 8.54 -18.32
N ILE A 30 -9.68 8.05 -19.27
CA ILE A 30 -9.90 8.25 -20.71
C ILE A 30 -11.22 7.60 -21.13
N GLY A 31 -11.50 6.38 -20.66
CA GLY A 31 -12.77 5.69 -20.93
C GLY A 31 -13.96 6.50 -20.43
N MET A 32 -13.89 7.00 -19.19
CA MET A 32 -14.97 7.81 -18.60
C MET A 32 -15.15 9.13 -19.36
N TRP A 33 -14.06 9.80 -19.73
CA TRP A 33 -14.09 10.99 -20.58
C TRP A 33 -14.80 10.74 -21.91
N GLN A 34 -14.51 9.61 -22.58
CA GLN A 34 -15.15 9.26 -23.84
C GLN A 34 -16.65 8.98 -23.69
N VAL A 35 -17.07 8.31 -22.61
CA VAL A 35 -18.48 8.06 -22.31
C VAL A 35 -19.20 9.37 -22.04
N THR A 36 -18.65 10.21 -21.16
CA THR A 36 -19.23 11.51 -20.84
C THR A 36 -19.32 12.42 -22.06
N ARG A 37 -18.29 12.46 -22.92
CA ARG A 37 -18.31 13.29 -24.13
C ARG A 37 -19.43 12.89 -25.10
N ARG A 38 -19.84 11.62 -25.11
CA ARG A 38 -20.93 11.12 -25.97
C ARG A 38 -22.32 11.41 -25.40
N SER A 39 -22.46 11.42 -24.08
CA SER A 39 -23.67 11.91 -23.41
C SER A 39 -23.64 13.45 -23.42
N LEU A 40 -24.38 14.07 -24.34
CA LEU A 40 -24.50 15.53 -24.55
C LEU A 40 -25.09 16.32 -23.35
N VAL A 41 -24.94 15.84 -22.12
CA VAL A 41 -25.54 16.38 -20.91
C VAL A 41 -24.49 17.19 -20.16
N ASP A 42 -24.78 18.47 -19.89
CA ASP A 42 -23.94 19.39 -19.11
C ASP A 42 -23.57 18.85 -17.71
N GLU A 43 -24.31 17.85 -17.20
CA GLU A 43 -24.09 17.20 -15.90
C GLU A 43 -22.91 16.23 -15.86
N GLY A 44 -22.27 15.94 -16.99
CA GLY A 44 -21.18 14.95 -17.06
C GLY A 44 -19.82 15.41 -16.51
N MET A 45 -19.57 16.73 -16.47
CA MET A 45 -18.25 17.28 -16.11
C MET A 45 -17.81 16.96 -14.67
N PRO A 46 -18.66 17.03 -13.63
CA PRO A 46 -18.29 16.63 -12.28
C PRO A 46 -17.82 15.18 -12.18
N ILE A 47 -18.44 14.27 -12.93
CA ILE A 47 -18.09 12.83 -12.93
C ILE A 47 -16.68 12.63 -13.50
N VAL A 48 -16.36 13.34 -14.59
CA VAL A 48 -15.02 13.32 -15.17
C VAL A 48 -14.00 13.84 -14.16
N VAL A 49 -14.23 15.02 -13.56
CA VAL A 49 -13.29 15.61 -12.58
C VAL A 49 -13.07 14.66 -11.41
N LEU A 50 -14.14 14.05 -10.91
CA LEU A 50 -14.11 13.08 -9.83
C LEU A 50 -13.38 11.77 -10.21
N SER A 51 -13.40 11.37 -11.48
CA SER A 51 -12.66 10.20 -11.96
C SER A 51 -11.14 10.37 -11.91
N PHE A 52 -10.63 11.61 -11.85
CA PHE A 52 -9.20 11.88 -11.62
C PHE A 52 -8.79 11.68 -10.15
N LEU A 53 -9.74 11.63 -9.20
CA LEU A 53 -9.43 11.56 -7.77
C LEU A 53 -8.55 10.34 -7.41
N PRO A 54 -8.83 9.10 -7.85
CA PRO A 54 -7.99 7.96 -7.53
C PRO A 54 -6.58 8.08 -8.12
N LEU A 55 -6.44 8.67 -9.32
CA LEU A 55 -5.15 8.93 -9.96
C LEU A 55 -4.34 9.93 -9.11
N VAL A 56 -4.94 11.07 -8.77
CA VAL A 56 -4.30 12.12 -7.97
C VAL A 56 -3.91 11.58 -6.60
N LEU A 57 -4.80 10.81 -5.94
CA LEU A 57 -4.48 10.17 -4.67
C LEU A 57 -3.31 9.19 -4.79
N GLY A 58 -3.28 8.36 -5.85
CA GLY A 58 -2.17 7.44 -6.11
C GLY A 58 -0.84 8.16 -6.30
N LEU A 59 -0.83 9.29 -7.02
CA LEU A 59 0.35 10.13 -7.21
C LEU A 59 0.79 10.82 -5.91
N ILE A 60 -0.16 11.31 -5.11
CA ILE A 60 0.13 11.88 -3.78
C ILE A 60 0.75 10.81 -2.88
N VAL A 61 0.22 9.58 -2.86
CA VAL A 61 0.78 8.47 -2.09
C VAL A 61 2.19 8.13 -2.56
N ALA A 62 2.41 8.01 -3.87
CA ALA A 62 3.74 7.77 -4.43
C ALA A 62 4.74 8.86 -4.02
N TRP A 63 4.34 10.12 -4.14
CA TRP A 63 5.15 11.27 -3.73
C TRP A 63 5.44 11.29 -2.22
N LEU A 64 4.45 10.96 -1.38
CA LEU A 64 4.63 10.86 0.07
C LEU A 64 5.61 9.75 0.43
N ILE A 65 5.49 8.56 -0.17
CA ILE A 65 6.42 7.45 0.08
C ILE A 65 7.84 7.84 -0.36
N TRP A 66 7.99 8.48 -1.51
CA TRP A 66 9.29 8.94 -2.01
C TRP A 66 9.94 9.97 -1.08
N SER A 67 9.20 11.03 -0.73
CA SER A 67 9.70 12.14 0.08
C SER A 67 9.94 11.75 1.54
N LYS A 68 9.17 10.81 2.07
CA LYS A 68 9.28 10.31 3.45
C LYS A 68 9.97 8.96 3.55
N ALA A 69 10.61 8.45 2.49
CA ALA A 69 11.27 7.14 2.50
C ALA A 69 12.27 6.96 3.66
N ALA A 70 13.07 7.99 3.96
CA ALA A 70 13.99 7.99 5.09
C ALA A 70 13.26 7.90 6.44
N ALA A 71 12.25 8.75 6.64
CA ALA A 71 11.45 8.75 7.87
C ALA A 71 10.68 7.43 8.06
N LEU A 72 10.21 6.81 6.97
CA LEU A 72 9.57 5.49 6.99
C LEU A 72 10.57 4.40 7.37
N ALA A 73 11.77 4.40 6.78
CA ALA A 73 12.84 3.48 7.16
C ALA A 73 13.21 3.61 8.65
N ASP A 74 13.26 4.85 9.16
CA ASP A 74 13.55 5.11 10.56
C ASP A 74 12.43 4.60 11.48
N ARG A 75 11.16 4.77 11.09
CA ARG A 75 9.98 4.28 11.84
C ARG A 75 9.80 2.77 11.86
N VAL A 76 10.22 2.07 10.80
CA VAL A 76 10.31 0.60 10.80
C VAL A 76 11.35 0.12 11.82
N GLY A 77 12.11 1.07 12.38
CA GLY A 77 13.01 0.84 13.50
C GLY A 77 14.28 0.13 13.04
N LEU A 78 14.69 0.49 11.83
CA LEU A 78 16.03 0.29 11.29
C LEU A 78 16.96 1.46 11.65
N ALA A 79 16.45 2.46 12.37
CA ALA A 79 17.22 3.55 12.98
C ALA A 79 17.99 3.09 14.23
N GLU A 80 18.51 1.86 14.24
CA GLU A 80 19.54 1.54 15.23
C GLU A 80 20.74 2.45 14.97
N PRO A 81 21.36 3.00 16.04
CA PRO A 81 22.57 3.81 15.93
C PRO A 81 23.63 3.03 15.16
N GLU A 82 24.38 3.75 14.30
CA GLU A 82 25.30 3.22 13.30
C GLU A 82 25.76 1.79 13.59
N PRO A 83 25.42 0.80 12.73
CA PRO A 83 25.97 -0.53 12.90
C PRO A 83 27.49 -0.40 12.96
N ALA A 84 28.09 -0.86 14.07
CA ALA A 84 29.53 -1.07 14.13
C ALA A 84 29.92 -1.78 12.83
N ARG A 85 30.78 -1.13 12.03
CA ARG A 85 31.08 -1.51 10.64
C ARG A 85 31.15 -3.04 10.51
N GLY A 86 30.24 -3.62 9.72
CA GLY A 86 30.28 -5.05 9.39
C GLY A 86 29.21 -5.92 10.05
N THR A 87 28.14 -5.40 10.64
CA THR A 87 27.02 -6.27 11.07
C THR A 87 26.40 -6.93 9.83
N PRO A 88 26.45 -8.27 9.71
CA PRO A 88 25.96 -8.97 8.53
C PRO A 88 24.45 -8.75 8.37
N LEU A 89 24.00 -8.68 7.12
CA LEU A 89 22.57 -8.56 6.79
C LEU A 89 21.86 -9.84 7.25
N THR A 90 21.14 -9.78 8.36
CA THR A 90 20.43 -10.96 8.88
C THR A 90 19.18 -11.24 8.07
N ALA A 91 18.81 -12.52 7.93
CA ALA A 91 17.57 -12.93 7.26
C ALA A 91 16.32 -12.29 7.91
N GLU A 92 16.35 -12.07 9.23
CA GLU A 92 15.30 -11.35 9.96
C GLU A 92 15.11 -9.92 9.45
N THR A 93 16.23 -9.21 9.22
CA THR A 93 16.19 -7.84 8.68
C THR A 93 15.56 -7.83 7.29
N ALA A 94 15.96 -8.76 6.42
CA ALA A 94 15.43 -8.87 5.06
C ALA A 94 13.91 -9.17 5.07
N MET A 95 13.46 -10.10 5.91
CA MET A 95 12.03 -10.42 6.06
C MET A 95 11.22 -9.22 6.58
N MET A 96 11.74 -8.48 7.55
CA MET A 96 11.08 -7.28 8.05
C MET A 96 10.90 -6.22 6.95
N VAL A 97 11.95 -5.95 6.18
CA VAL A 97 11.89 -5.02 5.04
C VAL A 97 10.86 -5.50 4.01
N ALA A 98 10.82 -6.81 3.72
CA ALA A 98 9.84 -7.39 2.81
C ALA A 98 8.40 -7.22 3.32
N PHE A 99 8.11 -7.49 4.59
CA PHE A 99 6.77 -7.27 5.16
C PHE A 99 6.35 -5.81 5.14
N CYS A 100 7.27 -4.88 5.42
CA CYS A 100 6.98 -3.46 5.33
C CYS A 100 6.71 -3.02 3.89
N ALA A 101 7.47 -3.55 2.92
CA ALA A 101 7.23 -3.28 1.50
C ALA A 101 5.87 -3.83 1.04
N ILE A 102 5.51 -5.04 1.45
CA ILE A 102 4.19 -5.64 1.17
C ILE A 102 3.07 -4.83 1.84
N GLY A 103 3.26 -4.38 3.08
CA GLY A 103 2.32 -3.53 3.78
C GLY A 103 2.07 -2.20 3.04
N ALA A 104 3.15 -1.51 2.68
CA ALA A 104 3.06 -0.28 1.89
C ALA A 104 2.44 -0.51 0.51
N TYR A 105 2.74 -1.62 -0.16
CA TYR A 105 2.11 -2.04 -1.41
C TYR A 105 0.60 -2.23 -1.25
N ALA A 106 0.16 -2.90 -0.18
CA ALA A 106 -1.26 -3.07 0.11
C ALA A 106 -1.97 -1.73 0.33
N LEU A 107 -1.32 -0.75 0.95
CA LEU A 107 -1.84 0.62 1.11
C LEU A 107 -1.98 1.36 -0.21
N ILE A 108 -0.95 1.28 -1.07
CA ILE A 108 -0.97 1.89 -2.41
C ILE A 108 -2.16 1.38 -3.21
N LEU A 109 -2.46 0.08 -3.11
CA LEU A 109 -3.58 -0.51 -3.81
C LEU A 109 -4.94 -0.25 -3.12
N GLY A 110 -4.97 -0.20 -1.79
CA GLY A 110 -6.21 -0.08 -1.02
C GLY A 110 -6.76 1.34 -0.97
N LEU A 111 -5.90 2.35 -0.81
CA LEU A 111 -6.33 3.75 -0.66
C LEU A 111 -7.14 4.28 -1.86
N PRO A 112 -6.69 4.11 -3.12
CA PRO A 112 -7.47 4.55 -4.27
C PRO A 112 -8.82 3.82 -4.38
N ARG A 113 -8.88 2.55 -3.96
CA ARG A 113 -10.13 1.78 -3.96
C ARG A 113 -11.15 2.35 -2.98
N ILE A 114 -10.72 2.80 -1.79
CA ILE A 114 -11.62 3.51 -0.86
C ILE A 114 -12.18 4.77 -1.52
N GLY A 115 -11.32 5.58 -2.16
CA GLY A 115 -11.74 6.78 -2.88
C GLY A 115 -12.76 6.46 -3.98
N GLN A 116 -12.52 5.39 -4.75
CA GLN A 116 -13.44 4.91 -5.79
C GLN A 116 -14.77 4.42 -5.20
N THR A 117 -14.76 3.67 -4.10
CA THR A 117 -15.99 3.20 -3.44
C THR A 117 -16.82 4.37 -2.92
N ILE A 118 -16.18 5.37 -2.30
CA ILE A 118 -16.88 6.60 -1.86
C ILE A 118 -17.50 7.30 -3.06
N LEU A 119 -16.76 7.39 -4.17
CA LEU A 119 -17.25 7.99 -5.40
C LEU A 119 -18.51 7.29 -5.91
N HIS A 120 -18.47 5.95 -6.01
CA HIS A 120 -19.61 5.15 -6.42
C HIS A 120 -20.80 5.34 -5.48
N ALA A 121 -20.57 5.32 -4.16
CA ALA A 121 -21.61 5.51 -3.17
C ALA A 121 -22.31 6.88 -3.29
N VAL A 122 -21.56 7.94 -3.62
CA VAL A 122 -22.11 9.29 -3.80
C VAL A 122 -22.84 9.42 -5.13
N LEU A 123 -22.28 8.91 -6.22
CA LEU A 123 -22.85 9.06 -7.58
C LEU A 123 -24.08 8.17 -7.82
N ILE A 124 -24.14 7.00 -7.19
CA ILE A 124 -25.21 6.00 -7.41
C ILE A 124 -26.35 6.19 -6.41
N ARG A 125 -26.25 7.15 -5.48
CA ARG A 125 -27.26 7.39 -4.43
C ARG A 125 -28.69 7.52 -4.97
N ASP A 126 -28.86 8.06 -6.18
CA ASP A 126 -30.16 8.26 -6.82
C ASP A 126 -30.63 7.07 -7.67
N TYR A 127 -29.74 6.14 -8.03
CA TYR A 127 -30.05 4.93 -8.78
C TYR A 127 -30.13 3.73 -7.82
N ALA A 128 -31.15 3.73 -6.97
CA ALA A 128 -31.40 2.72 -5.94
C ALA A 128 -31.76 1.34 -6.54
N GLN A 129 -30.79 0.65 -7.14
CA GLN A 129 -30.86 -0.79 -7.36
C GLN A 129 -30.14 -1.50 -6.22
N MET A 130 -30.86 -2.39 -5.52
CA MET A 130 -30.35 -3.15 -4.36
C MET A 130 -29.02 -3.87 -4.64
N ASP A 131 -28.82 -4.36 -5.86
CA ASP A 131 -27.62 -5.10 -6.26
C ASP A 131 -26.35 -4.23 -6.23
N THR A 132 -26.48 -2.95 -6.60
CA THR A 132 -25.34 -2.02 -6.65
C THR A 132 -24.88 -1.61 -5.26
N TRP A 133 -25.80 -1.52 -4.29
CA TRP A 133 -25.47 -1.24 -2.90
C TRP A 133 -24.65 -2.37 -2.27
N TYR A 134 -25.07 -3.62 -2.45
CA TYR A 134 -24.33 -4.78 -1.94
C TYR A 134 -22.91 -4.84 -2.50
N PHE A 135 -22.76 -4.60 -3.80
CA PHE A 135 -21.45 -4.53 -4.45
C PHE A 135 -20.55 -3.44 -3.85
N THR A 136 -21.10 -2.22 -3.68
CA THR A 136 -20.37 -1.08 -3.11
C THR A 136 -19.89 -1.34 -1.68
N VAL A 137 -20.76 -1.90 -0.82
CA VAL A 137 -20.40 -2.22 0.57
C VAL A 137 -19.33 -3.31 0.61
N ARG A 138 -19.46 -4.36 -0.21
CA ARG A 138 -18.47 -5.45 -0.28
C ARG A 138 -17.11 -4.94 -0.74
N GLU A 139 -17.06 -4.13 -1.78
CA GLU A 139 -15.80 -3.53 -2.26
C GLU A 139 -15.19 -2.60 -1.22
N GLY A 140 -16.01 -1.77 -0.56
CA GLY A 140 -15.57 -0.90 0.52
C GLY A 140 -14.97 -1.67 1.69
N ALA A 141 -15.64 -2.72 2.15
CA ALA A 141 -15.15 -3.59 3.21
C ALA A 141 -13.82 -4.27 2.83
N ALA A 142 -13.71 -4.77 1.60
CA ALA A 142 -12.48 -5.36 1.10
C ALA A 142 -11.33 -4.34 1.04
N ALA A 143 -11.59 -3.11 0.58
CA ALA A 143 -10.61 -2.03 0.53
C ALA A 143 -10.17 -1.60 1.94
N LEU A 144 -11.10 -1.48 2.89
CA LEU A 144 -10.81 -1.18 4.29
C LEU A 144 -9.97 -2.27 4.95
N LEU A 145 -10.31 -3.54 4.74
CA LEU A 145 -9.52 -4.67 5.22
C LEU A 145 -8.12 -4.68 4.61
N GLN A 146 -8.00 -4.42 3.31
CA GLN A 146 -6.72 -4.32 2.61
C GLN A 146 -5.85 -3.19 3.18
N VAL A 147 -6.42 -2.02 3.44
CA VAL A 147 -5.72 -0.90 4.07
C VAL A 147 -5.34 -1.24 5.52
N GLY A 148 -6.25 -1.84 6.28
CA GLY A 148 -6.00 -2.26 7.67
C GLY A 148 -4.84 -3.26 7.76
N LEU A 149 -4.85 -4.29 6.91
CA LEU A 149 -3.77 -5.27 6.81
C LEU A 149 -2.47 -4.63 6.32
N GLY A 150 -2.54 -3.70 5.37
CA GLY A 150 -1.39 -2.93 4.90
C GLY A 150 -0.73 -2.12 6.01
N LEU A 151 -1.52 -1.39 6.81
CA LEU A 151 -1.05 -0.64 7.98
C LEU A 151 -0.46 -1.59 9.02
N TRP A 152 -1.15 -2.70 9.29
CA TRP A 152 -0.70 -3.70 10.26
C TRP A 152 0.64 -4.33 9.85
N LEU A 153 0.84 -4.66 8.57
CA LEU A 153 2.12 -5.18 8.07
C LEU A 153 3.21 -4.10 8.08
N LEU A 154 2.87 -2.87 7.71
CA LEU A 154 3.81 -1.75 7.63
C LEU A 154 4.42 -1.43 9.01
N PHE A 155 3.61 -1.42 10.06
CA PHE A 155 4.05 -1.10 11.42
C PHE A 155 4.34 -2.33 12.29
N GLY A 156 3.73 -3.47 11.98
CA GLY A 156 3.81 -4.71 12.75
C GLY A 156 4.87 -5.71 12.27
N GLY A 157 5.66 -5.39 11.23
CA GLY A 157 6.66 -6.29 10.65
C GLY A 157 7.63 -6.92 11.67
N ARG A 158 7.98 -6.20 12.75
CA ARG A 158 8.81 -6.72 13.85
C ARG A 158 8.16 -7.85 14.65
N GLY A 159 6.83 -7.82 14.80
CA GLY A 159 6.08 -8.87 15.49
C GLY A 159 6.00 -10.14 14.64
N LEU A 160 5.73 -9.96 13.34
CA LEU A 160 5.66 -11.05 12.36
C LEU A 160 7.00 -11.73 12.14
N ALA A 161 8.09 -10.97 11.99
CA ALA A 161 9.43 -11.54 11.81
C ALA A 161 9.80 -12.44 13.02
N ARG A 162 9.54 -11.97 14.24
CA ARG A 162 9.73 -12.76 15.46
C ARG A 162 8.82 -13.98 15.55
N PHE A 163 7.56 -13.85 15.13
CA PHE A 163 6.62 -14.97 15.08
C PHE A 163 7.09 -16.06 14.11
N VAL A 164 7.46 -15.68 12.88
CA VAL A 164 8.00 -16.60 11.87
C VAL A 164 9.29 -17.27 12.36
N HIS A 165 10.18 -16.50 13.00
CA HIS A 165 11.39 -17.06 13.58
C HIS A 165 11.05 -18.10 14.67
N ARG A 166 10.12 -17.81 15.58
CA ARG A 166 9.70 -18.75 16.62
C ARG A 166 9.13 -20.04 16.02
N VAL A 167 8.25 -19.93 15.03
CA VAL A 167 7.66 -21.10 14.34
C VAL A 167 8.74 -21.94 13.68
N ARG A 168 9.73 -21.30 13.04
CA ARG A 168 10.84 -22.01 12.40
C ARG A 168 11.76 -22.73 13.40
N THR A 169 11.93 -22.17 14.61
CA THR A 169 12.74 -22.79 15.66
C THR A 169 11.98 -23.76 16.56
N ALA A 170 10.64 -23.79 16.50
CA ALA A 170 9.79 -24.58 17.41
C ALA A 170 9.89 -26.11 17.22
N GLY A 171 10.72 -26.60 16.31
CA GLY A 171 10.95 -28.03 16.09
C GLY A 171 12.41 -28.42 15.93
N LEU A 172 13.34 -27.49 16.13
CA LEU A 172 14.77 -27.80 16.14
C LEU A 172 15.15 -28.20 17.57
N PRO A 173 15.80 -29.36 17.78
CA PRO A 173 16.38 -29.71 19.07
C PRO A 173 17.25 -28.53 19.53
N GLN A 174 17.01 -28.02 20.73
CA GLN A 174 17.99 -27.14 21.34
C GLN A 174 19.23 -28.00 21.53
N ASP A 175 20.25 -27.79 20.70
CA ASP A 175 21.56 -28.40 20.91
C ASP A 175 22.05 -27.93 22.27
N SER A 176 21.80 -28.76 23.26
CA SER A 176 22.18 -28.61 24.65
C SER A 176 23.67 -28.90 24.77
N HIS A 177 24.53 -28.19 24.04
CA HIS A 177 25.99 -28.33 24.12
C HIS A 177 26.68 -27.10 23.53
N ASN A 178 27.06 -26.16 24.39
CA ASN A 178 28.49 -25.97 24.65
C ASN A 178 28.70 -25.22 25.98
N PRO A 179 29.61 -25.71 26.85
CA PRO A 179 30.00 -25.07 28.11
C PRO A 179 30.75 -23.75 27.91
#